data_AF-A0A345WS75-F1
#
_entry.id   AF-A0A345WS75-F1
#
_cell.length_a   1.000
_cell.length_b   1.000
_cell.length_c   1.000
_cell.angle_alpha   90.00
_cell.angle_beta   90.00
_cell.angle_gamma   90.00
#
_symmetry.space_group_name_H-M   'P 1'
#
loop_
_entity.id
_entity.type
_entity.pdbx_description
1 polymer ?
#
loop_
_entity_poly.entity_id
_entity_poly.type
_entity_poly.pdbx_seq_one_letter_code
_entity_poly.pdbx_strand_id
1 'polypeptide(L)'
;MAGLGEKERRDHAMLVGVVTLGWNRAVHQLLRAFTHLTGVESPLADVIFFGSRSDNAQRQMLARVAKTVDLTSKERDRLIPSIRRLDKAAVTRNAATHTIFGVTAYDRVTDRWGAKVLPLLDQTERSRLKEDFEAQFREVESELGAIYQELEDWLIATPIRHAPGPDRRFHWRRRPRWRGLARRPSSTRSRPMARPRRTMTLVERRRILVRAV
;
A
#
# COMPACT_ATOMS: atom_id res chain seq x y z
N MET A 1 -5.12 -37.79 4.74
CA MET A 1 -5.05 -37.14 6.07
C MET A 1 -4.96 -35.64 5.86
N ALA A 2 -5.87 -34.84 6.44
CA ALA A 2 -5.73 -33.39 6.41
C ALA A 2 -4.48 -33.01 7.21
N GLY A 3 -3.62 -32.13 6.64
CA GLY A 3 -2.43 -31.67 7.35
C GLY A 3 -2.80 -30.90 8.61
N LEU A 4 -2.03 -31.07 9.68
CA LEU A 4 -2.18 -30.29 10.90
C LEU A 4 -2.20 -28.79 10.58
N GLY A 5 -3.20 -28.07 11.09
CA GLY A 5 -3.32 -26.63 10.90
C GLY A 5 -3.86 -26.15 9.56
N GLU A 6 -4.35 -27.05 8.70
CA GLU A 6 -4.86 -26.68 7.38
C GLU A 6 -6.08 -25.74 7.47
N LYS A 7 -6.98 -25.97 8.42
CA LYS A 7 -8.14 -25.12 8.65
C LYS A 7 -7.68 -23.72 9.10
N GLU A 8 -6.80 -23.66 10.09
CA GLU A 8 -6.31 -22.42 10.68
C GLU A 8 -5.53 -21.58 9.66
N ARG A 9 -4.72 -22.22 8.79
CA ARG A 9 -4.07 -21.55 7.66
C ARG A 9 -5.07 -20.97 6.67
N ARG A 10 -6.11 -21.74 6.33
CA ARG A 10 -7.15 -21.28 5.39
C ARG A 10 -7.92 -20.10 5.95
N ASP A 11 -8.35 -20.19 7.21
CA ASP A 11 -9.08 -19.12 7.90
C ASP A 11 -8.22 -17.85 7.99
N HIS A 12 -6.93 -18.00 8.28
CA HIS A 12 -5.98 -16.89 8.31
C HIS A 12 -5.75 -16.27 6.92
N ALA A 13 -5.53 -17.09 5.89
CA ALA A 13 -5.35 -16.61 4.52
C ALA A 13 -6.59 -15.87 4.01
N MET A 14 -7.78 -16.35 4.37
CA MET A 14 -9.04 -15.67 4.08
C MET A 14 -9.08 -14.28 4.72
N LEU A 15 -8.67 -14.16 5.99
CA LEU A 15 -8.63 -12.88 6.70
C LEU A 15 -7.67 -11.88 6.04
N VAL A 16 -6.46 -12.30 5.65
CA VAL A 16 -5.52 -11.47 4.88
C VAL A 16 -6.12 -11.06 3.53
N GLY A 17 -6.83 -11.98 2.86
CA GLY A 17 -7.53 -11.71 1.61
C GLY A 17 -8.61 -10.64 1.75
N VAL A 18 -9.44 -10.72 2.79
CA VAL A 18 -10.50 -9.74 3.05
C VAL A 18 -9.92 -8.36 3.34
N VAL A 19 -8.88 -8.24 4.18
CA VAL A 19 -8.18 -6.96 4.43
C VAL A 19 -7.64 -6.37 3.12
N THR A 20 -7.05 -7.20 2.27
CA THR A 20 -6.51 -6.78 0.96
C THR A 20 -7.61 -6.26 0.04
N LEU A 21 -8.75 -6.95 -0.03
CA LEU A 21 -9.90 -6.53 -0.83
C LEU A 21 -10.52 -5.22 -0.31
N GLY A 22 -10.67 -5.09 1.01
CA GLY A 22 -11.14 -3.87 1.66
C GLY A 22 -10.22 -2.68 1.35
N TRP A 23 -8.90 -2.91 1.40
CA TRP A 23 -7.90 -1.90 1.06
C TRP A 23 -8.06 -1.43 -0.39
N ASN A 24 -8.14 -2.37 -1.34
CA ASN A 24 -8.27 -2.03 -2.76
C ASN A 24 -9.56 -1.23 -3.02
N ARG A 25 -10.67 -1.61 -2.39
CA ARG A 25 -11.93 -0.86 -2.48
C ARG A 25 -11.77 0.58 -1.99
N ALA A 26 -11.13 0.79 -0.83
CA ALA A 26 -10.87 2.14 -0.31
C ALA A 26 -9.95 2.96 -1.24
N VAL A 27 -8.90 2.34 -1.81
CA VAL A 27 -8.02 3.02 -2.77
C VAL A 27 -8.75 3.41 -4.06
N HIS A 28 -9.61 2.54 -4.58
CA HIS A 28 -10.45 2.88 -5.74
C HIS A 28 -11.42 4.04 -5.42
N GLN A 29 -11.90 4.16 -4.18
CA GLN A 29 -12.68 5.34 -3.78
C GLN A 29 -11.85 6.61 -3.70
N LEU A 30 -10.58 6.52 -3.30
CA LEU A 30 -9.68 7.69 -3.39
C LEU A 30 -9.44 8.12 -4.84
N LEU A 31 -9.35 7.19 -5.78
CA LEU A 31 -9.30 7.52 -7.21
C LEU A 31 -10.59 8.23 -7.64
N ARG A 32 -11.77 7.76 -7.22
CA ARG A 32 -13.04 8.46 -7.52
C ARG A 32 -13.07 9.86 -6.92
N ALA A 33 -12.62 10.03 -5.68
CA ALA A 33 -12.46 11.36 -5.06
C ALA A 33 -11.46 12.23 -5.84
N PHE A 34 -10.35 11.67 -6.30
CA PHE A 34 -9.39 12.38 -7.15
C PHE A 34 -10.01 12.84 -8.47
N THR A 35 -10.70 11.96 -9.19
CA THR A 35 -11.44 12.28 -10.42
C THR A 35 -12.49 13.34 -10.18
N HIS A 36 -13.24 13.22 -9.08
CA HIS A 36 -14.26 14.19 -8.68
C HIS A 36 -13.68 15.59 -8.43
N LEU A 37 -12.55 15.68 -7.71
CA LEU A 37 -11.91 16.96 -7.40
C LEU A 37 -11.19 17.60 -8.59
N THR A 38 -10.61 16.79 -9.47
CA THR A 38 -9.80 17.29 -10.59
C THR A 38 -10.57 17.45 -11.89
N GLY A 39 -11.72 16.78 -12.03
CA GLY A 39 -12.46 16.66 -13.28
C GLY A 39 -11.72 15.85 -14.36
N VAL A 40 -10.60 15.20 -14.01
CA VAL A 40 -9.84 14.36 -14.95
C VAL A 40 -10.48 12.98 -14.97
N GLU A 41 -10.94 12.55 -16.15
CA GLU A 41 -11.58 11.24 -16.33
C GLU A 41 -10.56 10.13 -16.67
N SER A 42 -11.01 8.88 -16.58
CA SER A 42 -10.27 7.71 -17.06
C SER A 42 -10.10 7.78 -18.60
N PRO A 43 -8.96 7.35 -19.18
CA PRO A 43 -7.84 6.63 -18.54
C PRO A 43 -6.76 7.53 -17.93
N LEU A 44 -6.84 8.85 -18.14
CA LEU A 44 -5.78 9.75 -17.69
C LEU A 44 -5.71 9.84 -16.16
N ALA A 45 -6.86 9.84 -15.49
CA ALA A 45 -6.94 9.82 -14.03
C ALA A 45 -6.20 8.61 -13.44
N ASP A 46 -6.43 7.43 -14.01
CA ASP A 46 -5.83 6.17 -13.56
C ASP A 46 -4.31 6.22 -13.70
N VAL A 47 -3.81 6.73 -14.84
CA VAL A 47 -2.37 6.89 -15.09
C VAL A 47 -1.73 7.87 -14.11
N ILE A 48 -2.38 8.99 -13.81
CA ILE A 48 -1.86 9.98 -12.86
C ILE A 48 -1.88 9.41 -11.43
N PHE A 49 -3.00 8.82 -11.03
CA PHE A 49 -3.21 8.33 -9.68
C PHE A 49 -2.33 7.12 -9.38
N PHE A 50 -2.45 6.06 -10.18
CA PHE A 50 -1.68 4.82 -10.01
C PHE A 50 -0.25 4.89 -10.54
N GLY A 51 0.10 5.91 -11.33
CA GLY A 51 1.48 6.15 -11.76
C GLY A 51 2.41 6.61 -10.62
N SER A 52 1.85 7.00 -9.47
CA SER A 52 2.62 7.30 -8.29
C SER A 52 3.24 6.02 -7.68
N ARG A 53 4.47 6.15 -7.17
CA ARG A 53 5.29 4.99 -6.75
C ARG A 53 4.83 4.30 -5.46
N SER A 54 3.89 4.90 -4.70
CA SER A 54 3.45 4.35 -3.42
C SER A 54 2.06 4.85 -3.03
N ASP A 55 1.34 4.06 -2.25
CA ASP A 55 0.00 4.43 -1.75
C ASP A 55 0.05 5.70 -0.88
N ASN A 56 1.15 5.91 -0.16
CA ASN A 56 1.36 7.15 0.59
C ASN A 56 1.43 8.36 -0.36
N ALA A 57 2.12 8.25 -1.49
CA ALA A 57 2.16 9.31 -2.49
C ALA A 57 0.78 9.60 -3.09
N GLN A 58 -0.06 8.57 -3.31
CA GLN A 58 -1.45 8.72 -3.76
C GLN A 58 -2.27 9.55 -2.76
N ARG A 59 -2.23 9.17 -1.48
CA ARG A 59 -2.97 9.86 -0.41
C ARG A 59 -2.50 11.30 -0.21
N GLN A 60 -1.19 11.53 -0.22
CA GLN A 60 -0.61 12.87 -0.13
C GLN A 60 -0.99 13.75 -1.34
N MET A 61 -1.00 13.17 -2.54
CA MET A 61 -1.44 13.86 -3.75
C MET A 61 -2.91 14.28 -3.62
N LEU A 62 -3.80 13.37 -3.23
CA LEU A 62 -5.21 13.70 -3.03
C LEU A 62 -5.41 14.78 -1.94
N ALA A 63 -4.71 14.67 -0.81
CA ALA A 63 -4.78 15.67 0.25
C ALA A 63 -4.29 17.06 -0.20
N ARG A 64 -3.33 17.13 -1.12
CA ARG A 64 -2.88 18.39 -1.74
C ARG A 64 -3.92 18.93 -2.70
N VAL A 65 -4.49 18.09 -3.57
CA VAL A 65 -5.57 18.48 -4.48
C VAL A 65 -6.75 19.05 -3.69
N ALA A 66 -7.19 18.36 -2.64
CA ALA A 66 -8.27 18.82 -1.75
C ALA A 66 -7.99 20.17 -1.08
N LYS A 67 -6.72 20.53 -0.88
CA LYS A 67 -6.33 21.85 -0.34
C LYS A 67 -6.38 22.96 -1.38
N THR A 68 -6.12 22.62 -2.64
CA THR A 68 -6.01 23.58 -3.76
C THR A 68 -7.36 23.87 -4.40
N VAL A 69 -8.28 22.90 -4.42
CA VAL A 69 -9.63 23.11 -4.95
C VAL A 69 -10.52 23.87 -3.98
N ASP A 70 -11.55 24.54 -4.51
CA ASP A 70 -12.51 25.33 -3.73
C ASP A 70 -13.55 24.44 -3.01
N LEU A 71 -13.08 23.67 -2.04
CA LEU A 71 -13.93 22.95 -1.08
C LEU A 71 -14.28 23.87 0.10
N THR A 72 -15.54 23.82 0.50
CA THR A 72 -15.98 24.35 1.79
C THR A 72 -15.20 23.68 2.93
N SER A 73 -15.12 24.35 4.09
CA SER A 73 -14.52 23.77 5.30
C SER A 73 -15.16 22.43 5.63
N LYS A 74 -16.49 22.33 5.58
CA LYS A 74 -17.25 21.11 5.85
C LYS A 74 -16.88 19.94 4.92
N GLU A 75 -16.76 20.18 3.62
CA GLU A 75 -16.37 19.12 2.66
C GLU A 75 -14.94 18.65 2.92
N ARG A 76 -14.02 19.59 3.18
CA ARG A 76 -12.62 19.31 3.47
C ARG A 76 -12.44 18.55 4.79
N ASP A 77 -13.15 18.96 5.83
CA ASP A 77 -13.09 18.37 7.17
C ASP A 77 -13.72 16.98 7.22
N ARG A 78 -14.51 16.58 6.21
CA ARG A 78 -14.95 15.19 6.03
C ARG A 78 -13.92 14.34 5.28
N LEU A 79 -13.34 14.87 4.19
CA LEU A 79 -12.40 14.10 3.35
C LEU A 79 -11.05 13.85 4.02
N ILE A 80 -10.45 14.87 4.63
CA ILE A 80 -9.08 14.78 5.16
C ILE A 80 -8.95 13.74 6.29
N PRO A 81 -9.90 13.62 7.24
CA PRO A 81 -9.86 12.55 8.24
C PRO A 81 -9.90 11.14 7.63
N SER A 82 -10.74 10.89 6.61
CA SER A 82 -10.79 9.57 5.96
C SER A 82 -9.46 9.21 5.30
N ILE A 83 -8.78 10.18 4.66
CA ILE A 83 -7.41 9.97 4.12
C ILE A 83 -6.41 9.61 5.24
N ARG A 84 -6.45 10.32 6.37
CA ARG A 84 -5.56 10.06 7.53
C ARG A 84 -5.84 8.72 8.20
N ARG A 85 -7.11 8.29 8.26
CA ARG A 85 -7.49 6.98 8.77
C ARG A 85 -6.97 5.87 7.86
N LEU A 86 -7.01 6.08 6.55
CA LEU A 86 -6.43 5.15 5.59
C LEU A 86 -4.89 5.05 5.71
N ASP A 87 -4.20 6.14 6.05
CA ASP A 87 -2.76 6.09 6.40
C ASP A 87 -2.48 5.15 7.58
N LYS A 88 -3.33 5.17 8.62
CA LYS A 88 -3.19 4.27 9.78
C LYS A 88 -3.47 2.82 9.39
N ALA A 89 -4.54 2.57 8.64
CA ALA A 89 -4.90 1.23 8.16
C ALA A 89 -3.80 0.60 7.28
N ALA A 90 -3.03 1.42 6.54
CA ALA A 90 -1.93 0.97 5.71
C ALA A 90 -0.86 0.20 6.50
N VAL A 91 -0.60 0.59 7.75
CA VAL A 91 0.40 -0.07 8.61
C VAL A 91 0.03 -1.53 8.86
N THR A 92 -1.21 -1.77 9.29
CA THR A 92 -1.72 -3.11 9.56
C THR A 92 -1.88 -3.91 8.28
N ARG A 93 -2.39 -3.30 7.18
CA ARG A 93 -2.48 -4.00 5.88
C ARG A 93 -1.11 -4.49 5.43
N ASN A 94 -0.08 -3.65 5.54
CA ASN A 94 1.28 -4.03 5.18
C ASN A 94 1.79 -5.18 6.06
N ALA A 95 1.51 -5.16 7.37
CA ALA A 95 1.84 -6.27 8.25
C ALA A 95 1.11 -7.55 7.83
N ALA A 96 -0.18 -7.50 7.53
CA ALA A 96 -0.96 -8.65 7.05
C ALA A 96 -0.41 -9.22 5.72
N THR A 97 0.05 -8.36 4.81
CA THR A 97 0.48 -8.75 3.46
C THR A 97 1.91 -9.27 3.43
N HIS A 98 2.79 -8.72 4.26
CA HIS A 98 4.24 -8.99 4.18
C HIS A 98 4.77 -9.89 5.30
N THR A 99 3.97 -10.18 6.33
CA THR A 99 4.34 -11.14 7.36
C THR A 99 4.27 -12.56 6.82
N ILE A 100 5.32 -13.34 7.10
CA ILE A 100 5.29 -14.80 6.89
C ILE A 100 4.62 -15.43 8.11
N PHE A 101 3.65 -16.31 7.89
CA PHE A 101 2.94 -17.01 8.97
C PHE A 101 3.27 -18.51 8.95
N GLY A 102 3.42 -19.09 10.14
CA GLY A 102 3.67 -20.50 10.37
C GLY A 102 2.55 -21.13 11.19
N VAL A 103 2.52 -22.47 11.22
CA VAL A 103 1.61 -23.24 12.08
C VAL A 103 2.42 -23.90 13.17
N THR A 104 1.94 -23.83 14.41
CA THR A 104 2.43 -24.62 15.54
C THR A 104 1.33 -25.55 16.05
N ALA A 105 1.72 -26.69 16.62
CA ALA A 105 0.83 -27.62 17.33
C ALA A 105 0.63 -27.23 18.81
N TYR A 106 1.42 -26.29 19.31
CA TYR A 106 1.48 -25.94 20.71
C TYR A 106 1.51 -24.41 20.86
N ASP A 107 0.57 -23.90 21.64
CA ASP A 107 0.44 -22.50 21.97
C ASP A 107 1.15 -22.20 23.29
N ARG A 108 2.31 -21.53 23.21
CA ARG A 108 3.11 -21.16 24.38
C ARG A 108 2.42 -20.17 25.31
N VAL A 109 1.48 -19.37 24.80
CA VAL A 109 0.82 -18.33 25.60
C VAL A 109 -0.26 -18.94 26.48
N THR A 110 -1.01 -19.91 25.95
CA THR A 110 -2.10 -20.57 26.68
C THR A 110 -1.69 -21.91 27.29
N ASP A 111 -0.47 -22.38 27.03
CA ASP A 111 0.07 -23.68 27.43
C ASP A 111 -0.82 -24.87 27.00
N ARG A 112 -1.32 -24.82 25.75
CA ARG A 112 -2.27 -25.81 25.22
C ARG A 112 -1.82 -26.37 23.88
N TRP A 113 -2.12 -27.66 23.68
CA TRP A 113 -1.99 -28.32 22.38
C TRP A 113 -3.19 -27.99 21.49
N GLY A 114 -2.91 -27.61 20.26
CA GLY A 114 -3.88 -27.18 19.26
C GLY A 114 -3.16 -26.51 18.10
N ALA A 115 -3.64 -26.72 16.88
CA ALA A 115 -3.09 -26.01 15.74
C ALA A 115 -3.34 -24.50 15.89
N LYS A 116 -2.30 -23.69 15.74
CA LYS A 116 -2.38 -22.22 15.83
C LYS A 116 -1.48 -21.59 14.79
N VAL A 117 -1.98 -20.54 14.13
CA VAL A 117 -1.17 -19.70 13.24
C VAL A 117 -0.41 -18.69 14.09
N LEU A 118 0.89 -18.59 13.85
CA LEU A 118 1.75 -17.60 14.50
C LEU A 118 2.59 -16.88 13.45
N PRO A 119 2.87 -15.59 13.64
CA PRO A 119 3.67 -14.83 12.71
C PRO A 119 5.16 -15.20 12.91
N LEU A 120 5.84 -15.57 11.83
CA LEU A 120 7.28 -15.87 11.77
C LEU A 120 8.06 -14.58 11.54
N LEU A 121 7.99 -13.67 12.50
CA LEU A 121 8.49 -12.29 12.35
C LEU A 121 9.97 -12.17 12.70
N ASP A 122 10.66 -11.30 11.96
CA ASP A 122 11.85 -10.60 12.44
C ASP A 122 11.46 -9.57 13.53
N GLN A 123 12.39 -9.17 14.40
CA GLN A 123 12.10 -8.33 15.58
C GLN A 123 11.41 -7.00 15.23
N THR A 124 11.67 -6.44 14.05
CA THR A 124 11.10 -5.16 13.60
C THR A 124 9.60 -5.25 13.31
N GLU A 125 9.14 -6.34 12.69
CA GLU A 125 7.73 -6.54 12.35
C GLU A 125 6.88 -6.94 13.57
N ARG A 126 7.50 -7.53 14.62
CA ARG A 126 6.86 -7.77 15.92
C ARG A 126 6.27 -6.50 16.54
N SER A 127 6.86 -5.33 16.29
CA SER A 127 6.35 -4.07 16.84
C SER A 127 5.00 -3.62 16.25
N ARG A 128 4.60 -4.15 15.08
CA ARG A 128 3.41 -3.70 14.34
C ARG A 128 2.22 -4.64 14.47
N LEU A 129 2.46 -5.90 14.80
CA LEU A 129 1.42 -6.89 15.04
C LEU A 129 1.14 -6.99 16.53
N LYS A 130 -0.14 -6.86 16.90
CA LYS A 130 -0.62 -7.18 18.25
C LYS A 130 -0.53 -8.70 18.46
N GLU A 131 -0.54 -9.13 19.72
CA GLU A 131 -0.58 -10.57 20.06
C GLU A 131 -1.81 -11.25 19.42
N ASP A 132 -2.97 -10.59 19.48
CA ASP A 132 -4.17 -10.97 18.74
C ASP A 132 -4.24 -10.23 17.40
N PHE A 133 -3.40 -10.66 16.45
CA PHE A 133 -3.39 -10.10 15.10
C PHE A 133 -4.69 -10.41 14.34
N GLU A 134 -5.44 -11.45 14.70
CA GLU A 134 -6.72 -11.75 14.05
C GLU A 134 -7.76 -10.68 14.36
N ALA A 135 -7.90 -10.31 15.63
CA ALA A 135 -8.74 -9.19 16.04
C ALA A 135 -8.26 -7.88 15.40
N GLN A 136 -6.93 -7.65 15.34
CA GLN A 136 -6.36 -6.49 14.66
C GLN A 136 -6.75 -6.42 13.17
N PHE A 137 -6.76 -7.56 12.47
CA PHE A 137 -7.13 -7.60 11.05
C PHE A 137 -8.62 -7.40 10.83
N ARG A 138 -9.49 -7.95 11.71
CA ARG A 138 -10.94 -7.68 11.68
C ARG A 138 -11.25 -6.22 11.99
N GLU A 139 -10.56 -5.61 12.94
CA GLU A 139 -10.67 -4.18 13.26
C GLU A 139 -10.35 -3.33 12.02
N VAL A 140 -9.27 -3.66 11.32
CA VAL A 140 -8.87 -2.94 10.10
C VAL A 140 -9.79 -3.20 8.91
N GLU A 141 -10.32 -4.40 8.78
CA GLU A 141 -11.35 -4.71 7.78
C GLU A 141 -12.60 -3.84 7.97
N SER A 142 -13.11 -3.77 9.21
CA SER A 142 -14.24 -2.91 9.56
C SER A 142 -13.95 -1.43 9.31
N GLU A 143 -12.77 -0.96 9.71
CA GLU A 143 -12.31 0.41 9.49
C GLU A 143 -12.22 0.76 8.00
N LEU A 144 -11.70 -0.14 7.17
CA LEU A 144 -11.66 0.04 5.71
C LEU A 144 -13.06 0.11 5.10
N GLY A 145 -14.00 -0.69 5.61
CA GLY A 145 -15.41 -0.61 5.25
C GLY A 145 -16.04 0.73 5.61
N ALA A 146 -15.76 1.26 6.81
CA ALA A 146 -16.24 2.57 7.23
C ALA A 146 -15.67 3.71 6.37
N ILE A 147 -14.36 3.69 6.11
CA ILE A 147 -13.70 4.67 5.23
C ILE A 147 -14.31 4.63 3.82
N TYR A 148 -14.57 3.43 3.28
CA TYR A 148 -15.21 3.28 1.97
C TYR A 148 -16.57 3.98 1.93
N GLN A 149 -17.43 3.74 2.93
CA GLN A 149 -18.77 4.34 2.96
C GLN A 149 -18.72 5.85 3.16
N GLU A 150 -17.83 6.34 4.03
CA GLU A 150 -17.65 7.78 4.23
C GLU A 150 -17.20 8.50 2.96
N LEU A 151 -16.30 7.89 2.18
CA LEU A 151 -15.87 8.43 0.90
C LEU A 151 -17.00 8.41 -0.14
N GLU A 152 -17.83 7.37 -0.17
CA GLU A 152 -19.02 7.32 -1.02
C GLU A 152 -20.02 8.41 -0.65
N ASP A 153 -20.36 8.54 0.64
CA ASP A 153 -21.27 9.57 1.14
C ASP A 153 -20.72 10.97 0.87
N TRP A 154 -19.41 11.14 0.97
CA TRP A 154 -18.74 12.40 0.64
C TRP A 154 -18.86 12.72 -0.85
N LEU A 155 -18.66 11.74 -1.73
CA LEU A 155 -18.79 11.89 -3.18
C LEU A 155 -20.23 12.25 -3.58
N ILE A 156 -21.23 11.68 -2.92
CA ILE A 156 -22.65 11.97 -3.16
C ILE A 156 -23.01 13.37 -2.65
N ALA A 157 -22.53 13.74 -1.46
CA ALA A 157 -22.89 15.01 -0.81
C ALA A 157 -22.13 16.22 -1.33
N THR A 158 -21.01 16.02 -2.04
CA THR A 158 -20.20 17.09 -2.60
C THR A 158 -20.59 17.24 -4.07
N PRO A 159 -21.37 18.25 -4.47
CA PRO A 159 -21.70 18.44 -5.86
C PRO A 159 -20.41 18.77 -6.64
N ILE A 160 -20.31 18.25 -7.86
CA ILE A 160 -19.27 18.70 -8.80
C ILE A 160 -19.53 20.18 -9.04
N ARG A 161 -18.78 21.04 -8.34
CA ARG A 161 -18.67 22.44 -8.73
C ARG A 161 -17.96 22.39 -10.05
N HIS A 162 -18.71 22.47 -11.14
CA HIS A 162 -18.14 22.60 -12.46
C HIS A 162 -17.09 23.71 -12.34
N ALA A 163 -15.81 23.33 -12.39
CA ALA A 163 -14.76 24.29 -12.66
C ALA A 163 -15.28 25.07 -13.86
N PRO A 164 -15.39 26.42 -13.79
CA PRO A 164 -16.03 27.22 -14.81
C PRO A 164 -15.56 26.67 -16.14
N GLY A 165 -16.50 26.02 -16.84
CA GLY A 165 -16.16 25.17 -17.98
C GLY A 165 -15.24 25.98 -18.86
N PRO A 166 -14.16 25.38 -19.41
CA PRO A 166 -13.09 26.16 -20.00
C PRO A 166 -13.73 27.20 -20.91
N ASP A 167 -13.66 28.47 -20.50
CA ASP A 167 -13.69 29.53 -21.49
C ASP A 167 -12.65 29.04 -22.49
N ARG A 168 -13.08 28.88 -23.75
CA ARG A 168 -12.43 28.08 -24.81
C ARG A 168 -11.12 28.74 -25.28
N ARG A 169 -10.34 29.25 -24.33
CA ARG A 169 -9.08 29.98 -24.43
C ARG A 169 -8.03 29.45 -23.45
N PHE A 170 -8.23 28.30 -22.79
CA PHE A 170 -7.07 27.48 -22.44
C PHE A 170 -6.50 26.85 -23.71
N HIS A 171 -5.86 27.72 -24.49
CA HIS A 171 -5.06 27.35 -25.64
C HIS A 171 -3.89 26.51 -25.15
N TRP A 172 -4.04 25.19 -25.15
CA TRP A 172 -2.93 24.27 -25.39
C TRP A 172 -2.36 24.42 -26.82
N ARG A 173 -2.51 25.60 -27.47
CA ARG A 173 -1.87 25.87 -28.75
C ARG A 173 -0.38 25.85 -28.54
N ARG A 174 0.20 24.82 -29.13
CA ARG A 174 1.62 24.58 -29.38
C ARG A 174 2.37 24.03 -28.16
N ARG A 175 2.17 22.73 -27.94
CA ARG A 175 3.31 21.87 -27.61
C ARG A 175 4.48 22.26 -28.53
N PRO A 176 5.71 22.46 -28.02
CA PRO A 176 6.87 22.43 -28.88
C PRO A 176 6.83 21.08 -29.59
N ARG A 177 6.88 21.10 -30.93
CA ARG A 177 7.21 19.90 -31.70
C ARG A 177 8.53 19.39 -31.12
N TRP A 178 8.49 18.30 -30.35
CA TRP A 178 9.65 17.46 -30.12
C TRP A 178 9.98 16.78 -31.46
N ARG A 179 10.49 17.55 -32.41
CA ARG A 179 11.27 17.07 -33.54
C ARG A 179 12.72 17.13 -33.10
N GLY A 180 13.37 15.97 -33.04
CA GLY A 180 14.82 15.91 -32.89
C GLY A 180 15.33 15.37 -31.56
N LEU A 181 14.82 14.24 -31.08
CA LEU A 181 15.71 13.28 -30.42
C LEU A 181 16.15 12.29 -31.50
N ALA A 182 17.14 12.74 -32.28
CA ALA A 182 17.95 11.86 -33.09
C ALA A 182 18.47 10.72 -32.22
N ARG A 183 18.30 9.50 -32.73
CA ARG A 183 18.95 8.30 -32.22
C ARG A 183 20.44 8.60 -32.02
N ARG A 184 20.89 8.70 -30.78
CA ARG A 184 22.32 8.59 -30.47
C ARG A 184 22.72 7.14 -30.72
N PRO A 185 23.77 6.86 -31.51
CA PRO A 185 24.30 5.52 -31.64
C PRO A 185 24.84 5.07 -30.27
N SER A 186 24.50 3.83 -29.95
CA SER A 186 24.99 3.08 -28.80
C SER A 186 26.51 2.96 -28.86
N SER A 187 27.23 3.85 -28.18
CA SER A 187 28.62 3.62 -27.83
C SER A 187 28.67 2.56 -26.75
N THR A 188 29.03 1.35 -27.15
CA THR A 188 29.39 0.21 -26.31
C THR A 188 30.57 0.63 -25.42
N ARG A 189 30.28 1.16 -24.23
CA ARG A 189 31.29 1.35 -23.19
C ARG A 189 31.48 0.01 -22.49
N SER A 190 32.55 -0.68 -22.87
CA SER A 190 33.09 -1.85 -22.20
C SER A 190 33.19 -1.58 -20.69
N ARG A 191 32.35 -2.26 -19.91
CA ARG A 191 32.48 -2.30 -18.44
C ARG A 191 33.78 -3.04 -18.11
N PRO A 192 34.64 -2.50 -17.24
CA PRO A 192 35.75 -3.28 -16.70
C PRO A 192 35.20 -4.47 -15.91
N MET A 193 35.73 -5.66 -16.18
CA MET A 193 35.40 -6.89 -15.46
C MET A 193 35.56 -6.67 -13.96
N ALA A 194 34.46 -6.86 -13.22
CA ALA A 194 34.50 -6.95 -11.78
C ALA A 194 35.39 -8.14 -11.40
N ARG A 195 36.42 -7.89 -10.59
CA ARG A 195 37.29 -8.92 -10.03
C ARG A 195 36.46 -9.99 -9.31
N PRO A 196 36.79 -11.29 -9.46
CA PRO A 196 36.12 -12.35 -8.73
C PRO A 196 36.26 -12.13 -7.22
N ARG A 197 35.14 -12.14 -6.51
CA ARG A 197 35.13 -12.19 -5.05
C ARG A 197 35.81 -13.49 -4.63
N ARG A 198 36.89 -13.38 -3.84
CA ARG A 198 37.49 -14.51 -3.13
C ARG A 198 36.40 -15.19 -2.30
N THR A 199 36.05 -16.40 -2.66
CA THR A 199 35.27 -17.32 -1.83
C THR A 199 36.10 -17.64 -0.59
N MET A 200 35.68 -17.15 0.58
CA MET A 200 36.23 -17.61 1.86
C MET A 200 35.98 -19.12 1.97
N THR A 201 37.06 -19.88 2.08
CA THR A 201 37.00 -21.32 2.34
C THR A 201 36.39 -21.59 3.72
N LEU A 202 35.66 -22.70 3.84
CA LEU A 202 34.90 -23.13 5.03
C LEU A 202 35.75 -23.19 6.32
N VAL A 203 37.08 -23.24 6.20
CA VAL A 203 38.04 -23.27 7.31
C VAL A 203 38.15 -21.91 8.02
N GLU A 204 37.99 -20.77 7.33
CA GLU A 204 38.11 -19.44 7.96
C GLU A 204 36.88 -19.07 8.80
N ARG A 205 35.70 -19.63 8.50
CA ARG A 205 34.49 -19.38 9.31
C ARG A 205 34.55 -20.01 10.70
N ARG A 206 35.38 -21.05 10.92
CA ARG A 206 35.50 -21.70 12.24
C ARG A 206 36.37 -20.95 13.24
N ARG A 207 37.19 -19.97 12.83
CA ARG A 207 38.03 -19.20 13.78
C ARG A 207 37.30 -18.03 14.45
N ILE A 208 36.17 -17.58 13.92
CA ILE A 208 35.42 -16.45 14.51
C ILE A 208 34.48 -16.92 15.63
N LEU A 209 34.11 -18.20 15.68
CA LEU A 209 33.17 -18.74 16.66
C LEU A 209 33.78 -19.24 17.98
N VAL A 210 35.10 -19.18 18.17
CA VAL A 210 35.79 -19.69 19.38
C VAL A 210 36.25 -18.56 20.32
N ARG A 211 35.76 -17.33 20.13
CA ARG A 211 36.06 -16.18 21.01
C ARG A 211 34.84 -15.61 21.75
N ALA A 212 33.72 -16.33 21.73
CA ALA A 212 32.47 -15.87 22.33
C ALA A 212 31.85 -16.90 23.29
N VAL A 213 32.70 -17.68 23.97
CA VAL A 213 32.34 -18.47 25.16
C VAL A 213 33.36 -18.18 26.24
#